data_AF-A0A1T5LDE9-F1
#
_entry.id   AF-A0A1T5LDE9-F1
#
_cell.length_a   1.000
_cell.length_b   1.000
_cell.length_c   1.000
_cell.angle_alpha   90.00
_cell.angle_beta   90.00
_cell.angle_gamma   90.00
#
_symmetry.space_group_name_H-M   'P 1'
#
loop_
_entity.id
_entity.type
_entity.pdbx_description
1 polymer ?
#
loop_
_entity_poly.entity_id
_entity_poly.type
_entity_poly.pdbx_seq_one_letter_code
_entity_poly.pdbx_strand_id
1 'polypeptide(L)'
;MGQSWSGIKKRLEQDLLCEKLRGRVRYFITKYRKAHDEESRIAILIDEKEVIRGNIYDFYREANPLIDKIRAEQEIPRRSWNGKEILYDNENKEIEERVDEICIDKGIIDPYLQKLLIFTYTIQ
;
A
#
# COMPACT_ATOMS: atom_id res chain seq x y z
N MET A 1 7.19 -14.48 18.07
CA MET A 1 6.74 -15.61 17.23
C MET A 1 5.78 -15.06 16.20
N GLY A 2 6.15 -15.08 14.91
CA GLY A 2 5.27 -14.60 13.84
C GLY A 2 4.00 -15.46 13.77
N GLN A 3 2.84 -14.84 13.50
CA GLN A 3 1.63 -15.61 13.25
C GLN A 3 1.81 -16.37 11.93
N SER A 4 1.53 -17.68 11.92
CA SER A 4 1.50 -18.43 10.66
C SER A 4 0.41 -17.89 9.75
N TRP A 5 0.56 -18.02 8.43
CA TRP A 5 -0.45 -17.60 7.46
C TRP A 5 -1.83 -18.18 7.78
N SER A 6 -1.89 -19.46 8.18
CA SER A 6 -3.12 -20.11 8.61
C SER A 6 -3.76 -19.45 9.84
N GLY A 7 -2.95 -18.96 10.79
CA GLY A 7 -3.43 -18.21 11.95
C GLY A 7 -3.98 -16.84 11.58
N ILE A 8 -3.28 -16.10 10.71
CA ILE A 8 -3.73 -14.81 10.20
C ILE A 8 -5.03 -14.97 9.41
N LYS A 9 -5.08 -15.94 8.49
CA LYS A 9 -6.26 -16.23 7.69
C LYS A 9 -7.45 -16.62 8.57
N LYS A 10 -7.24 -17.41 9.63
CA LYS A 10 -8.29 -17.75 10.59
C LYS A 10 -8.84 -16.49 11.25
N ARG A 11 -7.97 -15.60 11.74
CA ARG A 11 -8.38 -14.34 12.37
C ARG A 11 -9.13 -13.42 11.40
N LEU A 12 -8.66 -13.30 10.16
CA LEU A 12 -9.34 -12.52 9.12
C LEU A 12 -10.75 -13.08 8.84
N GLU A 13 -10.86 -14.38 8.58
CA GLU A 13 -12.13 -14.99 8.20
C GLU A 13 -13.12 -15.15 9.35
N GLN A 14 -12.64 -15.45 10.57
CA GLN A 14 -13.52 -15.78 11.70
C GLN A 14 -13.79 -14.59 12.61
N ASP A 15 -12.76 -13.81 12.93
CA ASP A 15 -12.85 -12.77 13.97
C ASP A 15 -13.14 -11.38 13.39
N LEU A 16 -12.67 -11.09 12.17
CA LEU A 16 -12.72 -9.75 11.58
C LEU A 16 -13.75 -9.58 10.46
N LEU A 17 -14.11 -10.66 9.76
CA LEU A 17 -15.15 -10.62 8.73
C LEU A 17 -16.54 -10.90 9.30
N CYS A 18 -17.51 -10.12 8.82
CA CYS A 18 -18.92 -10.44 9.05
C CYS A 18 -19.31 -11.73 8.33
N GLU A 19 -20.30 -12.45 8.88
CA GLU A 19 -20.64 -13.80 8.41
C GLU A 19 -21.02 -13.86 6.93
N LYS A 20 -21.63 -12.79 6.40
CA LYS A 20 -22.05 -12.68 5.00
C LYS A 20 -20.90 -12.56 3.99
N LEU A 21 -19.70 -12.22 4.45
CA LEU A 21 -18.50 -12.09 3.60
C LEU A 21 -17.60 -13.32 3.68
N ARG A 22 -17.77 -14.19 4.69
CA ARG A 22 -16.97 -15.41 4.84
C ARG A 22 -17.09 -16.30 3.60
N GLY A 23 -15.96 -16.79 3.10
CA GLY A 23 -15.89 -17.62 1.90
C GLY A 23 -16.08 -16.88 0.57
N ARG A 24 -16.40 -15.59 0.58
CA ARG A 24 -16.46 -14.72 -0.62
C ARG A 24 -15.20 -13.89 -0.81
N VAL A 25 -14.39 -13.77 0.24
CA VAL A 25 -13.12 -13.05 0.22
C VAL A 25 -11.98 -13.98 -0.20
N ARG A 26 -11.12 -13.49 -1.10
CA ARG A 26 -9.86 -14.17 -1.47
C ARG A 26 -8.68 -13.22 -1.27
N TYR A 27 -7.61 -13.72 -0.67
CA TYR A 27 -6.38 -12.97 -0.43
C TYR A 27 -5.26 -13.53 -1.31
N PHE A 28 -4.52 -12.65 -1.96
CA PHE A 28 -3.33 -12.96 -2.72
C PHE A 28 -2.17 -12.15 -2.18
N ILE A 29 -1.07 -12.82 -1.88
CA ILE A 29 0.20 -12.22 -1.52
C ILE A 29 1.26 -12.94 -2.34
N THR A 30 1.95 -12.21 -3.21
CA THR A 30 2.99 -12.78 -4.08
C THR A 30 4.26 -11.97 -3.92
N LYS A 31 5.39 -12.63 -3.65
CA LYS A 31 6.73 -12.02 -3.65
C LYS A 31 7.52 -12.58 -4.83
N TYR A 32 7.99 -11.70 -5.71
CA TYR A 32 8.78 -12.07 -6.87
C TYR A 32 10.27 -12.12 -6.50
N ARG A 33 10.77 -13.32 -6.16
CA ARG A 33 12.15 -13.54 -5.65
C ARG A 33 13.27 -13.23 -6.65
N LYS A 34 12.96 -13.09 -7.94
CA LYS A 34 13.95 -12.84 -9.02
C LYS A 34 13.82 -11.44 -9.62
N ALA A 35 12.89 -10.62 -9.14
CA ALA A 35 12.83 -9.22 -9.53
C ALA A 35 13.96 -8.46 -8.84
N HIS A 36 14.63 -7.57 -9.57
CA HIS A 36 15.78 -6.80 -9.09
C HIS A 36 15.46 -6.00 -7.81
N ASP A 37 14.20 -5.55 -7.68
CA ASP A 37 13.75 -4.69 -6.57
C ASP A 37 12.89 -5.44 -5.52
N GLU A 38 12.95 -6.77 -5.54
CA GLU A 38 12.15 -7.67 -4.69
C GLU A 38 10.66 -7.30 -4.71
N GLU A 39 10.13 -7.10 -5.91
CA GLU A 39 8.76 -6.67 -6.10
C GLU A 39 7.76 -7.66 -5.49
N SER A 40 6.63 -7.14 -5.04
CA SER A 40 5.54 -7.94 -4.51
C SER A 40 4.19 -7.40 -4.95
N ARG A 41 3.17 -8.25 -4.84
CA ARG A 41 1.76 -7.87 -5.05
C ARG A 41 0.90 -8.36 -3.89
N ILE A 42 0.00 -7.51 -3.42
CA ILE A 42 -1.11 -7.87 -2.54
C ILE A 42 -2.42 -7.61 -3.28
N ALA A 43 -3.38 -8.50 -3.16
CA ALA A 43 -4.75 -8.26 -3.62
C ALA A 43 -5.77 -8.91 -2.69
N ILE A 44 -6.89 -8.20 -2.45
CA ILE A 44 -8.07 -8.75 -1.78
C ILE A 44 -9.24 -8.63 -2.74
N LEU A 45 -9.88 -9.77 -3.00
CA LEU A 45 -11.02 -9.87 -3.90
C LEU A 45 -12.26 -10.22 -3.10
N ILE A 46 -13.39 -9.61 -3.47
CA ILE A 46 -14.73 -9.98 -3.00
C ILE A 46 -15.53 -10.38 -4.23
N ASP A 47 -16.08 -11.60 -4.23
CA ASP A 47 -16.82 -12.14 -5.39
C ASP A 47 -16.06 -11.96 -6.72
N GLU A 48 -14.77 -12.32 -6.70
CA GLU A 48 -13.88 -12.24 -7.86
C GLU A 48 -13.49 -10.81 -8.30
N LYS A 49 -14.06 -9.78 -7.68
CA LYS A 49 -13.70 -8.39 -7.94
C LYS A 49 -12.59 -7.93 -7.00
N GLU A 50 -11.48 -7.46 -7.56
CA GLU A 50 -10.39 -6.86 -6.78
C GLU A 50 -10.87 -5.53 -6.17
N VAL A 51 -10.97 -5.51 -4.83
CA VAL A 51 -11.39 -4.35 -4.06
C VAL A 51 -10.20 -3.65 -3.41
N ILE A 52 -9.15 -4.40 -3.10
CA ILE A 52 -7.90 -3.86 -2.56
C ILE A 52 -6.74 -4.41 -3.37
N ARG A 53 -5.78 -3.55 -3.68
CA ARG A 53 -4.58 -3.89 -4.45
C ARG A 53 -3.36 -3.11 -3.98
N GLY A 54 -2.24 -3.80 -3.85
CA GLY A 54 -0.95 -3.23 -3.52
C GLY A 54 0.08 -3.71 -4.53
N ASN A 55 0.63 -2.79 -5.30
CA ASN A 55 1.85 -2.95 -6.09
C ASN A 55 2.33 -1.56 -6.52
N ILE A 56 3.60 -1.49 -6.89
CA ILE A 56 4.28 -0.24 -7.22
C ILE A 56 3.62 0.50 -8.40
N TYR A 57 3.17 -0.23 -9.43
CA TYR A 57 2.61 0.37 -10.64
C TYR A 57 1.23 0.99 -10.39
N ASP A 58 0.32 0.27 -9.74
CA ASP A 58 -1.02 0.79 -9.45
C ASP A 58 -0.98 1.99 -8.51
N PHE A 59 -0.08 1.96 -7.51
CA PHE A 59 0.10 3.06 -6.59
C PHE A 59 0.61 4.31 -7.30
N TYR A 60 1.77 4.27 -7.97
CA TYR A 60 2.33 5.46 -8.60
C TYR A 60 1.52 5.98 -9.79
N ARG A 61 0.76 5.11 -10.48
CA ARG A 61 -0.18 5.54 -11.53
C ARG A 61 -1.25 6.47 -10.98
N GLU A 62 -1.71 6.24 -9.76
CA GLU A 62 -2.76 7.05 -9.11
C GLU A 62 -2.18 8.19 -8.27
N ALA A 63 -1.09 7.94 -7.56
CA ALA A 63 -0.46 8.90 -6.66
C ALA A 63 0.20 10.07 -7.41
N ASN A 64 0.97 9.81 -8.48
CA ASN A 64 1.75 10.85 -9.15
C ASN A 64 0.88 12.00 -9.69
N PRO A 65 -0.24 11.76 -10.41
CA PRO A 65 -1.11 12.84 -10.85
C PRO A 65 -1.75 13.63 -9.71
N LEU A 66 -2.05 12.97 -8.58
CA LEU A 66 -2.60 13.64 -7.39
C LEU A 66 -1.55 14.53 -6.73
N ILE A 67 -0.32 14.04 -6.57
CA ILE A 67 0.80 14.81 -6.04
C ILE A 67 1.04 16.04 -6.90
N ASP A 68 1.12 15.88 -8.23
CA ASP A 68 1.37 16.99 -9.14
C ASP A 68 0.22 18.02 -9.10
N LYS A 69 -1.03 17.56 -8.98
CA LYS A 69 -2.20 18.44 -8.83
C LYS A 69 -2.16 19.23 -7.52
N ILE A 70 -1.92 18.57 -6.39
CA ILE A 70 -1.87 19.23 -5.06
C ILE A 70 -0.72 20.22 -5.01
N ARG A 71 0.45 19.85 -5.56
CA ARG A 71 1.60 20.76 -5.67
C ARG A 71 1.28 22.01 -6.49
N ALA A 72 0.59 21.86 -7.62
CA ALA A 72 0.18 22.99 -8.45
C ALA A 72 -0.86 23.88 -7.76
N GLU A 73 -1.82 23.29 -7.04
CA GLU A 73 -2.87 24.03 -6.33
C GLU A 73 -2.34 24.80 -5.11
N GLN A 74 -1.35 24.24 -4.41
CA GLN A 74 -0.80 24.82 -3.18
C GLN A 74 0.52 25.57 -3.40
N GLU A 75 0.99 25.64 -4.66
CA GLU A 75 2.27 26.24 -5.05
C GLU A 75 3.48 25.71 -4.25
N ILE A 76 3.42 24.44 -3.82
CA ILE A 76 4.46 23.82 -2.99
C ILE A 76 5.62 23.35 -3.88
N PRO A 77 6.86 23.85 -3.67
CA PRO A 77 8.03 23.41 -4.42
C PRO A 77 8.44 21.97 -4.06
N ARG A 78 9.15 21.32 -4.99
CA ARG A 78 9.73 20.00 -4.73
C ARG A 78 10.85 20.10 -3.69
N ARG A 79 11.06 18.98 -2.97
CA ARG A 79 12.20 18.83 -2.06
C ARG A 79 13.50 19.19 -2.76
N SER A 80 14.33 19.99 -2.09
CA SER A 80 15.62 20.41 -2.60
C SER A 80 16.68 20.35 -1.49
N TRP A 81 17.82 19.72 -1.78
CA TRP A 81 18.96 19.72 -0.86
C TRP A 81 19.76 21.01 -0.98
N ASN A 82 20.03 21.70 0.12
CA ASN A 82 20.79 22.96 0.12
C ASN A 82 22.24 22.80 0.62
N GLY A 83 22.72 21.56 0.85
CA GLY A 83 24.03 21.30 1.44
C GLY A 83 24.01 21.04 2.94
N LYS A 84 22.92 21.35 3.63
CA LYS A 84 22.76 21.17 5.09
C LYS A 84 21.48 20.44 5.46
N GLU A 85 20.37 20.80 4.82
CA GLU A 85 19.05 20.23 5.07
C GLU A 85 18.26 20.06 3.76
N ILE A 86 17.18 19.28 3.86
CA ILE A 86 16.21 19.11 2.78
C ILE A 86 15.16 20.21 2.96
N LEU A 87 15.17 21.18 2.05
CA LEU A 87 14.13 22.20 1.99
C LEU A 87 12.81 21.57 1.56
N TYR A 88 11.72 22.09 2.13
CA TYR A 88 10.34 21.69 1.81
C TYR A 88 10.01 20.21 2.11
N ASP A 89 10.78 19.57 2.98
CA ASP A 89 10.61 18.15 3.30
C ASP A 89 9.26 17.89 3.99
N ASN A 90 8.88 18.73 4.94
CA ASN A 90 7.65 18.59 5.71
C ASN A 90 6.42 18.80 4.82
N GLU A 91 6.41 19.85 4.01
CA GLU A 91 5.32 20.18 3.09
C GLU A 91 5.12 19.06 2.06
N ASN A 92 6.21 18.48 1.54
CA ASN A 92 6.09 17.34 0.64
C ASN A 92 5.65 16.05 1.36
N LYS A 93 5.98 15.88 2.65
CA LYS A 93 5.48 14.75 3.45
C LYS A 93 3.98 14.85 3.69
N GLU A 94 3.47 16.05 3.99
CA GLU A 94 2.03 16.29 4.15
C GLU A 94 1.25 15.98 2.86
N ILE A 95 1.83 16.31 1.69
CA ILE A 95 1.23 15.93 0.40
C ILE A 95 1.22 14.41 0.23
N GLU A 96 2.33 13.73 0.53
CA GLU A 96 2.44 12.27 0.42
C GLU A 96 1.43 11.56 1.34
N GLU A 97 1.33 11.97 2.61
CA GLU A 97 0.36 11.44 3.56
C GLU A 97 -1.08 11.61 3.07
N ARG A 98 -1.42 12.78 2.54
CA ARG A 98 -2.75 13.04 1.99
C ARG A 98 -3.05 12.20 0.75
N VAL A 99 -2.05 11.98 -0.10
CA VAL A 99 -2.20 11.13 -1.29
C VAL A 99 -2.34 9.66 -0.89
N ASP A 100 -1.62 9.22 0.14
CA ASP A 100 -1.76 7.88 0.70
C ASP A 100 -3.18 7.65 1.23
N GLU A 101 -3.76 8.60 1.97
CA GLU A 101 -5.15 8.52 2.42
C GLU A 101 -6.13 8.35 1.25
N ILE A 102 -5.98 9.17 0.19
CA ILE A 102 -6.83 9.09 -1.01
C ILE A 102 -6.64 7.73 -1.72
N CYS A 103 -5.42 7.23 -1.80
CA CYS A 103 -5.13 5.92 -2.38
C CYS A 103 -5.77 4.80 -1.56
N ILE A 104 -5.68 4.85 -0.22
CA ILE A 104 -6.29 3.89 0.69
C ILE A 104 -7.81 3.86 0.52
N ASP A 105 -8.46 5.01 0.40
CA ASP A 105 -9.90 5.10 0.15
C ASP A 105 -10.31 4.45 -1.18
N LYS A 106 -9.42 4.46 -2.18
CA LYS A 106 -9.60 3.74 -3.46
C LYS A 106 -9.23 2.25 -3.39
N GLY A 107 -8.82 1.76 -2.22
CA GLY A 107 -8.34 0.39 -2.03
C GLY A 107 -6.94 0.16 -2.58
N ILE A 108 -6.12 1.20 -2.71
CA ILE A 108 -4.75 1.12 -3.24
C ILE A 108 -3.76 1.26 -2.09
N ILE A 109 -2.95 0.23 -1.89
CA ILE A 109 -1.99 0.16 -0.79
C ILE A 109 -0.61 0.60 -1.27
N ASP A 110 0.04 1.43 -0.46
CA ASP A 110 1.42 1.87 -0.65
C ASP A 110 2.43 0.68 -0.66
N PRO A 111 3.39 0.67 -1.59
CA PRO A 111 4.40 -0.40 -1.71
C PRO A 111 5.30 -0.60 -0.48
N TYR A 112 5.57 0.44 0.32
CA TYR A 112 6.38 0.33 1.52
C TYR A 112 5.60 -0.34 2.66
N LEU A 113 4.34 0.04 2.85
CA LEU A 113 3.44 -0.63 3.79
C LEU A 113 3.27 -2.11 3.42
N GLN A 114 3.15 -2.39 2.12
CA GLN A 114 3.12 -3.73 1.57
C GLN A 114 4.40 -4.52 1.88
N LYS A 115 5.59 -3.94 1.65
CA LYS A 115 6.86 -4.62 1.95
C LYS A 115 6.93 -4.95 3.44
N LEU A 116 6.60 -4.00 4.33
CA LEU A 116 6.60 -4.24 5.78
C LEU A 116 5.70 -5.42 6.17
N LEU A 117 4.47 -5.48 5.63
CA LEU A 117 3.53 -6.58 5.86
C LEU A 117 4.10 -7.92 5.38
N ILE A 118 4.65 -7.98 4.17
CA ILE A 118 5.14 -9.23 3.59
C ILE A 118 6.39 -9.72 4.33
N PHE A 119 7.35 -8.85 4.65
CA PHE A 119 8.55 -9.25 5.39
C PHE A 119 8.23 -9.70 6.83
N THR A 120 7.20 -9.13 7.45
CA THR A 120 6.80 -9.49 8.82
C THR A 120 6.04 -10.83 8.88
N TYR A 121 5.26 -11.16 7.84
CA TYR A 121 4.35 -12.30 7.87
C TYR A 121 4.68 -13.43 6.88
N THR A 122 5.70 -13.27 6.03
CA THR A 122 6.09 -14.27 5.01
C THR A 122 7.49 -14.86 5.26
N ILE A 123 7.95 -14.89 6.51
CA ILE A 123 9.07 -15.74 6.94
C ILE A 123 8.48 -16.99 7.60
N GLN A 124 8.24 -18.01 6.77
CA GLN A 124 8.43 -19.43 7.03
C GLN A 124 8.74 -20.13 5.71
#